data_AF-A0A0B7MXT6-F1
#
_entry.id   AF-A0A0B7MXT6-F1
#
_cell.length_a   1.000
_cell.length_b   1.000
_cell.length_c   1.000
_cell.angle_alpha   90.00
_cell.angle_beta   90.00
_cell.angle_gamma   90.00
#
_symmetry.space_group_name_H-M   'P 1'
#
loop_
_entity.id
_entity.type
_entity.pdbx_description
1 polymer ?
#
loop_
_entity_poly.entity_id
_entity_poly.type
_entity_poly.pdbx_seq_one_letter_code
_entity_poly.pdbx_strand_id
1 'polypeptide(L)'
;MVKEFSSQLLENIAANAQIEQRLTLPYTPYGNSACEAAVKSAKAIIIKMLDGCAENWDLYLDGTAYSLNLHKSRLHDTKALKDKIKRIDKILVRAIKNQIVRTQKADNASFIKRHRILEKPFPIGASVIIKNIESINSKTDPKYEGIFYIHGYTKNGSYILKDKTNTFLSRDVPTSQIKLIDAIPNPEDNPADAEYEVQAIIKHRGEAPNYEYLVRWKGFDASWDTWEIASNFDSKEPIKLYWSRHGATSNDSSNKRKRAPCCIQISFIS
;
A
#
# COMPACT_ATOMS: atom_id res chain seq x y z
N MET A 1 -8.18 -11.07 -52.38
CA MET A 1 -7.26 -11.10 -51.23
C MET A 1 -7.97 -10.41 -50.06
N VAL A 2 -7.92 -10.97 -48.85
CA VAL A 2 -8.60 -10.37 -47.68
C VAL A 2 -7.88 -9.08 -47.33
N LYS A 3 -8.54 -7.93 -47.51
CA LYS A 3 -7.94 -6.59 -47.36
C LYS A 3 -7.43 -6.30 -45.94
N GLU A 4 -7.94 -7.03 -44.96
CA GLU A 4 -7.61 -6.84 -43.54
C GLU A 4 -6.16 -7.19 -43.22
N PHE A 5 -5.59 -8.21 -43.88
CA PHE A 5 -4.23 -8.71 -43.61
C PHE A 5 -3.15 -8.04 -44.45
N SER A 6 -3.52 -7.16 -45.40
CA SER A 6 -2.60 -6.37 -46.23
C SER A 6 -2.61 -4.88 -45.83
N SER A 7 -3.00 -4.58 -44.59
CA SER A 7 -3.03 -3.21 -44.08
C SER A 7 -1.61 -2.75 -43.70
N GLN A 8 -1.27 -1.49 -44.03
CA GLN A 8 0.00 -0.86 -43.64
C GLN A 8 0.27 -0.96 -42.13
N LEU A 9 -0.79 -0.95 -41.31
CA LEU A 9 -0.65 -1.11 -39.87
C LEU A 9 -0.04 -2.47 -39.49
N LEU A 10 -0.50 -3.56 -40.11
CA LEU A 10 -0.02 -4.90 -39.79
C LEU A 10 1.39 -5.13 -40.33
N GLU A 11 1.73 -4.56 -41.49
CA GLU A 11 3.09 -4.60 -42.03
C GLU A 11 4.09 -3.93 -41.09
N ASN A 12 3.73 -2.75 -40.55
CA ASN A 12 4.56 -2.04 -39.58
C ASN A 12 4.72 -2.82 -38.26
N ILE A 13 3.65 -3.46 -37.78
CA ILE A 13 3.70 -4.31 -36.59
C ILE A 13 4.63 -5.52 -36.83
N ALA A 14 4.50 -6.18 -37.97
CA ALA A 14 5.34 -7.32 -38.34
C ALA A 14 6.82 -6.94 -38.47
N ALA A 15 7.12 -5.79 -39.10
CA ALA A 15 8.47 -5.26 -39.23
C ALA A 15 9.12 -4.95 -37.88
N ASN A 16 8.39 -4.29 -36.97
CA ASN A 16 8.87 -4.00 -35.62
C ASN A 16 9.05 -5.27 -34.77
N ALA A 17 8.20 -6.27 -34.97
CA ALA A 17 8.29 -7.56 -34.30
C ALA A 17 9.34 -8.50 -34.92
N GLN A 18 9.99 -8.10 -36.02
CA GLN A 18 10.92 -8.93 -36.79
C GLN A 18 10.30 -10.25 -37.27
N ILE A 19 9.01 -10.21 -37.64
CA ILE A 19 8.25 -11.37 -38.13
C ILE A 19 8.12 -11.26 -39.65
N GLU A 20 8.53 -12.32 -40.37
CA GLU A 20 8.33 -12.42 -41.81
C GLU A 20 6.86 -12.73 -42.12
N GLN A 21 6.15 -11.81 -42.77
CA GLN A 21 4.78 -12.02 -43.20
C GLN A 21 4.73 -12.68 -44.58
N ARG A 22 3.94 -13.75 -44.72
CA ARG A 22 3.69 -14.42 -46.00
C ARG A 22 2.19 -14.44 -46.31
N LEU A 23 1.84 -14.08 -47.54
CA LEU A 23 0.47 -14.10 -48.05
C LEU A 23 0.31 -15.20 -49.09
N THR A 24 -0.81 -15.91 -49.04
CA THR A 24 -1.18 -16.87 -50.08
C THR A 24 -1.62 -16.14 -51.35
N LEU A 25 -1.45 -16.78 -52.50
CA LEU A 25 -1.87 -16.21 -53.78
C LEU A 25 -3.39 -15.93 -53.77
N PRO A 26 -3.85 -14.84 -54.42
CA PRO A 26 -5.26 -14.55 -54.56
C PRO A 26 -6.04 -15.74 -55.12
N TYR A 27 -7.21 -16.03 -54.55
CA TYR A 27 -8.12 -17.10 -55.01
C TYR A 27 -7.53 -18.52 -54.99
N THR A 28 -6.50 -18.76 -54.18
CA THR A 28 -5.93 -20.10 -53.96
C THR A 28 -6.19 -20.58 -52.53
N PRO A 29 -7.37 -21.18 -52.24
CA PRO A 29 -7.74 -21.59 -50.88
C PRO A 29 -6.81 -22.69 -50.33
N TYR A 30 -6.18 -23.47 -51.20
CA TYR A 30 -5.23 -24.52 -50.82
C TYR A 30 -3.96 -23.99 -50.15
N GLY A 31 -3.60 -22.72 -50.38
CA GLY A 31 -2.43 -22.09 -49.77
C GLY A 31 -2.52 -22.00 -48.24
N ASN A 32 -3.73 -22.08 -47.66
CA ASN A 32 -3.98 -22.06 -46.22
C ASN A 32 -4.74 -23.31 -45.73
N SER A 33 -4.58 -24.44 -46.43
CA SER A 33 -5.35 -25.67 -46.20
C SER A 33 -5.33 -26.21 -44.76
N ALA A 34 -4.23 -26.05 -44.03
CA ALA A 34 -4.13 -26.46 -42.63
C ALA A 34 -5.05 -25.65 -41.71
N CYS A 35 -5.13 -24.33 -41.93
CA CYS A 35 -6.04 -23.46 -41.18
C CYS A 35 -7.50 -23.78 -41.52
N GLU A 36 -7.81 -23.94 -42.82
CA GLU A 36 -9.15 -24.32 -43.28
C GLU A 36 -9.63 -25.64 -42.65
N ALA A 37 -8.74 -26.63 -42.53
CA ALA A 37 -9.05 -27.90 -41.86
C ALA A 37 -9.31 -27.73 -40.35
N ALA A 38 -8.57 -26.84 -39.68
CA ALA A 38 -8.78 -26.51 -38.28
C ALA A 38 -10.12 -25.78 -38.06
N VAL A 39 -10.45 -24.80 -38.91
CA VAL A 39 -11.73 -24.08 -38.88
C VAL A 39 -12.90 -25.04 -39.10
N LYS A 40 -12.78 -25.96 -40.06
CA LYS A 40 -13.78 -27.02 -40.29
C LYS A 40 -14.02 -27.87 -39.04
N SER A 41 -12.94 -28.24 -38.36
CA SER A 41 -13.01 -29.06 -37.14
C SER A 41 -13.64 -28.30 -35.97
N ALA A 42 -13.25 -27.04 -35.76
CA ALA A 42 -13.82 -26.16 -34.75
C ALA A 42 -15.33 -25.97 -34.95
N LYS A 43 -15.74 -25.62 -36.19
CA LYS A 43 -17.14 -25.44 -36.55
C LYS A 43 -17.98 -26.70 -36.29
N ALA A 44 -17.45 -27.88 -36.62
CA ALA A 44 -18.16 -29.14 -36.39
C ALA A 44 -18.37 -29.45 -34.90
N ILE A 45 -17.42 -29.09 -34.03
CA ILE A 45 -17.54 -29.27 -32.58
C ILE A 45 -18.57 -28.31 -32.01
N ILE A 46 -18.47 -27.02 -32.35
CA ILE A 46 -19.40 -25.99 -31.88
C ILE A 46 -20.84 -26.33 -32.28
N ILE A 47 -21.07 -26.72 -33.54
CA ILE A 47 -22.41 -27.13 -34.02
C ILE A 47 -22.95 -28.31 -33.21
N LYS A 48 -22.11 -29.29 -32.85
CA LYS A 48 -22.52 -30.44 -32.03
C LYS A 48 -22.76 -30.09 -30.57
N MET A 49 -22.08 -29.08 -30.03
CA MET A 49 -22.28 -28.60 -28.66
C MET A 49 -23.52 -27.71 -28.53
N LEU A 50 -23.95 -27.09 -29.63
CA LEU A 50 -25.07 -26.16 -29.64
C LEU A 50 -26.44 -26.84 -29.71
N ASP A 51 -26.52 -28.14 -30.06
CA ASP A 51 -27.77 -28.94 -30.14
C ASP A 51 -28.97 -28.20 -30.81
N GLY A 52 -28.68 -27.30 -31.76
CA GLY A 52 -29.69 -26.52 -32.49
C GLY A 52 -29.94 -25.08 -32.01
N CYS A 53 -29.36 -24.64 -30.88
CA CYS A 53 -29.43 -23.24 -30.42
C CYS A 53 -28.26 -22.42 -30.96
N ALA A 54 -28.51 -21.41 -31.83
CA ALA A 54 -27.44 -20.68 -32.51
C ALA A 54 -26.85 -19.48 -31.75
N GLU A 55 -27.58 -18.92 -30.77
CA GLU A 55 -27.23 -17.60 -30.19
C GLU A 55 -26.00 -17.61 -29.26
N ASN A 56 -25.61 -18.76 -28.71
CA ASN A 56 -24.61 -18.84 -27.65
C ASN A 56 -23.30 -19.54 -28.07
N TRP A 57 -22.90 -19.44 -29.33
CA TRP A 57 -21.72 -20.14 -29.85
C TRP A 57 -20.41 -19.72 -29.17
N ASP A 58 -20.34 -18.48 -28.68
CA ASP A 58 -19.15 -17.89 -28.04
C ASP A 58 -18.74 -18.66 -26.78
N LEU A 59 -19.74 -19.12 -26.00
CA LEU A 59 -19.53 -19.85 -24.75
C LEU A 59 -18.82 -21.20 -24.97
N TYR A 60 -18.90 -21.75 -26.17
CA TYR A 60 -18.32 -23.05 -26.53
C TYR A 60 -16.95 -22.94 -27.19
N LEU A 61 -16.45 -21.72 -27.45
CA LEU A 61 -15.18 -21.50 -28.12
C LEU A 61 -13.99 -22.06 -27.31
N ASP A 62 -13.96 -21.78 -26.01
CA ASP A 62 -12.90 -22.25 -25.10
C ASP A 62 -12.93 -23.78 -24.95
N GLY A 63 -14.12 -24.36 -24.81
CA GLY A 63 -14.32 -25.81 -24.75
C GLY A 63 -13.91 -26.49 -26.06
N THR A 64 -14.18 -25.85 -27.20
CA THR A 64 -13.79 -26.33 -28.52
C THR A 64 -12.28 -26.26 -28.72
N ALA A 65 -11.63 -25.16 -28.32
CA ALA A 65 -10.19 -24.99 -28.40
C ALA A 65 -9.46 -26.03 -27.53
N TYR A 66 -9.95 -26.26 -26.30
CA TYR A 66 -9.45 -27.30 -25.41
C TYR A 66 -9.58 -28.70 -26.05
N SER A 67 -10.77 -29.00 -26.59
CA SER A 67 -11.06 -30.29 -27.24
C SER A 67 -10.17 -30.54 -28.45
N LEU A 68 -9.95 -29.54 -29.31
CA LEU A 68 -9.07 -29.64 -30.48
C LEU A 68 -7.61 -29.87 -30.09
N ASN A 69 -7.13 -29.20 -29.06
CA ASN A 69 -5.75 -29.33 -28.57
C ASN A 69 -5.49 -30.71 -27.94
N LEU A 70 -6.51 -31.34 -27.36
CA LEU A 70 -6.43 -32.68 -26.77
C LEU A 70 -6.78 -33.81 -27.73
N HIS A 71 -7.43 -33.49 -28.86
CA HIS A 71 -7.89 -34.51 -29.78
C HIS A 71 -6.71 -35.26 -30.41
N LYS A 72 -6.57 -36.52 -30.03
CA LYS A 72 -5.60 -37.44 -30.64
C LYS A 72 -6.07 -37.77 -32.05
N SER A 73 -5.34 -37.30 -33.06
CA SER A 73 -5.58 -37.76 -34.43
C SER A 73 -5.20 -39.24 -34.53
N ARG A 74 -6.02 -40.01 -35.26
CA ARG A 74 -5.84 -41.46 -35.44
C ARG A 74 -4.49 -41.84 -36.09
N LEU A 75 -3.83 -40.87 -36.76
CA LEU A 75 -2.58 -41.03 -37.48
C LEU A 75 -1.34 -40.57 -36.69
N HIS A 76 -1.50 -39.95 -35.52
CA HIS A 76 -0.37 -39.49 -34.70
C HIS A 76 0.06 -40.56 -33.69
N ASP A 77 1.33 -40.95 -33.76
CA ASP A 77 1.96 -41.84 -32.77
C ASP A 77 1.90 -41.20 -31.37
N THR A 78 1.39 -41.96 -30.39
CA THR A 78 1.28 -41.56 -28.98
C THR A 78 2.60 -41.08 -28.38
N LYS A 79 3.72 -41.50 -28.97
CA LYS A 79 5.08 -41.06 -28.63
C LYS A 79 5.31 -39.57 -28.90
N ALA A 80 4.87 -39.05 -30.05
CA ALA A 80 5.06 -37.65 -30.42
C ALA A 80 4.30 -36.69 -29.50
N LEU A 81 3.10 -37.08 -29.03
CA LEU A 81 2.34 -36.32 -28.05
C LEU A 81 3.00 -36.33 -26.66
N LYS A 82 3.47 -37.50 -26.20
CA LYS A 82 4.22 -37.62 -24.94
C LYS A 82 5.52 -36.81 -24.97
N ASP A 83 6.21 -36.80 -26.10
CA ASP A 83 7.45 -36.03 -26.27
C ASP A 83 7.19 -34.52 -26.32
N LYS A 84 6.08 -34.08 -26.94
CA LYS A 84 5.63 -32.68 -26.87
C LYS A 84 5.29 -32.27 -25.44
N ILE A 85 4.54 -33.08 -24.69
CA ILE A 85 4.20 -32.81 -23.28
C ILE A 85 5.47 -32.72 -22.43
N LYS A 86 6.40 -33.68 -22.56
CA LYS A 86 7.70 -33.64 -21.87
C LYS A 86 8.53 -32.41 -22.23
N ARG A 87 8.50 -31.99 -23.49
CA ARG A 87 9.22 -30.80 -23.97
C ARG A 87 8.62 -29.52 -23.40
N ILE A 88 7.29 -29.42 -23.36
CA ILE A 88 6.56 -28.30 -22.75
C ILE A 88 6.86 -28.24 -21.25
N ASP A 89 6.79 -29.36 -20.53
CA ASP A 89 7.09 -29.41 -19.10
C ASP A 89 8.54 -29.00 -18.80
N LYS A 90 9.51 -29.55 -19.54
CA LYS A 90 10.94 -29.24 -19.33
C LYS A 90 11.31 -27.79 -19.63
N ILE A 91 10.71 -27.18 -20.65
CA ILE A 91 11.09 -25.84 -21.14
C ILE A 91 10.14 -24.78 -20.60
N LEU A 92 8.83 -24.90 -20.86
CA LEU A 92 7.86 -23.86 -20.53
C LEU A 92 7.52 -23.84 -19.05
N VAL A 93 7.22 -24.99 -18.42
CA VAL A 93 6.84 -25.01 -17.00
C VAL A 93 7.99 -24.54 -16.12
N ARG A 94 9.24 -24.91 -16.45
CA ARG A 94 10.43 -24.39 -15.78
C ARG A 94 10.61 -22.89 -15.98
N ALA A 95 10.44 -22.38 -17.20
CA ALA A 95 10.56 -20.95 -17.49
C ALA A 95 9.49 -20.13 -16.74
N ILE A 96 8.24 -20.60 -16.74
CA ILE A 96 7.12 -19.98 -16.01
C ILE A 96 7.39 -19.99 -14.50
N LYS A 97 7.82 -21.13 -13.95
CA LYS A 97 8.19 -21.24 -12.53
C LYS A 97 9.29 -20.23 -12.15
N ASN A 98 10.34 -20.15 -12.96
CA ASN A 98 11.43 -19.20 -12.73
C ASN A 98 10.94 -17.75 -12.76
N GLN A 99 10.04 -17.42 -13.69
CA GLN A 99 9.45 -16.09 -13.79
C GLN A 99 8.58 -15.77 -12.57
N ILE A 100 7.71 -16.67 -12.16
CA ILE A 100 6.87 -16.51 -10.96
C ILE A 100 7.73 -16.25 -9.72
N VAL A 101 8.79 -17.04 -9.53
CA VAL A 101 9.71 -16.87 -8.39
C VAL A 101 10.43 -15.51 -8.45
N ARG A 102 10.82 -15.04 -9.64
CA ARG A 102 11.44 -13.71 -9.80
C ARG A 102 10.47 -12.59 -9.42
N THR A 103 9.24 -12.65 -9.92
CA THR A 103 8.19 -11.67 -9.61
C THR A 103 7.86 -11.69 -8.12
N GLN A 104 7.63 -12.87 -7.52
CA GLN A 104 7.40 -13.00 -6.08
C GLN A 104 8.55 -12.44 -5.23
N LYS A 105 9.80 -12.67 -5.63
CA LYS A 105 10.96 -12.09 -4.93
C LYS A 105 10.99 -10.57 -5.02
N ALA A 106 10.71 -9.99 -6.19
CA ALA A 106 10.67 -8.55 -6.39
C ALA A 106 9.52 -7.89 -5.61
N ASP A 107 8.35 -8.53 -5.62
CA ASP A 107 7.16 -8.10 -4.87
C ASP A 107 7.41 -8.20 -3.37
N ASN A 108 7.94 -9.33 -2.88
CA ASN A 108 8.31 -9.50 -1.48
C ASN A 108 9.37 -8.48 -1.04
N ALA A 109 10.40 -8.22 -1.84
CA ALA A 109 11.40 -7.20 -1.53
C ALA A 109 10.78 -5.80 -1.44
N SER A 110 9.85 -5.48 -2.35
CA SER A 110 9.12 -4.21 -2.33
C SER A 110 8.15 -4.14 -1.14
N PHE A 111 7.53 -5.26 -0.77
CA PHE A 111 6.64 -5.37 0.38
C PHE A 111 7.40 -5.15 1.69
N ILE A 112 8.55 -5.81 1.88
CA ILE A 112 9.44 -5.65 3.05
C ILE A 112 9.90 -4.20 3.19
N LYS A 113 10.21 -3.51 2.09
CA LYS A 113 10.59 -2.08 2.12
C LYS A 113 9.44 -1.16 2.54
N ARG A 114 8.20 -1.46 2.14
CA ARG A 114 7.04 -0.60 2.41
C ARG A 114 6.37 -0.90 3.75
N HIS A 115 6.40 -2.15 4.20
CA HIS A 115 5.70 -2.61 5.39
C HIS A 115 6.70 -2.88 6.50
N ARG A 116 6.44 -2.32 7.68
CA ARG A 116 7.21 -2.62 8.90
C ARG A 116 6.85 -4.02 9.39
N ILE A 117 7.58 -5.03 8.93
CA ILE A 117 7.47 -6.40 9.41
C ILE A 117 8.25 -6.50 10.73
N LEU A 118 7.60 -6.96 11.80
CA LEU A 118 8.29 -7.22 13.06
C LEU A 118 9.01 -8.57 12.97
N GLU A 119 10.34 -8.55 13.04
CA GLU A 119 11.14 -9.79 13.08
C GLU A 119 11.03 -10.50 14.43
N LYS A 120 10.89 -9.72 15.51
CA LYS A 120 10.69 -10.22 16.87
C LYS A 120 9.24 -9.95 17.30
N PRO A 121 8.53 -10.98 17.82
CA PRO A 121 7.19 -10.77 18.35
C PRO A 121 7.24 -9.88 19.60
N PHE A 122 6.11 -9.25 19.91
CA PHE A 122 5.98 -8.44 21.11
C PHE A 122 6.07 -9.32 22.37
N PRO A 123 6.72 -8.82 23.45
CA PRO A 123 6.87 -9.59 24.67
C PRO A 123 5.52 -9.83 25.37
N ILE A 124 5.41 -10.99 26.02
CA ILE A 124 4.22 -11.38 26.77
C ILE A 124 4.08 -10.45 27.98
N GLY A 125 2.86 -9.95 28.23
CA GLY A 125 2.55 -9.01 29.30
C GLY A 125 2.70 -7.53 28.92
N ALA A 126 3.20 -7.21 27.72
CA ALA A 126 3.32 -5.82 27.30
C ALA A 126 1.96 -5.16 27.04
N SER A 127 1.89 -3.86 27.31
CA SER A 127 0.74 -3.00 27.07
C SER A 127 0.66 -2.61 25.59
N VAL A 128 -0.52 -2.76 25.00
CA VAL A 128 -0.77 -2.48 23.58
C VAL A 128 -2.11 -1.79 23.37
N ILE A 129 -2.18 -0.95 22.34
CA ILE A 129 -3.45 -0.45 21.78
C ILE A 129 -3.79 -1.18 20.49
N ILE A 130 -5.09 -1.29 20.21
CA ILE A 130 -5.60 -1.93 19.00
C ILE A 130 -6.15 -0.86 18.06
N LYS A 131 -5.89 -0.97 16.76
CA LYS A 131 -6.46 -0.08 15.75
C LYS A 131 -7.95 -0.39 15.54
N ASN A 132 -8.80 0.63 15.59
CA ASN A 132 -10.21 0.49 15.24
C ASN A 132 -10.38 0.32 13.72
N ILE A 133 -11.02 -0.78 13.30
CA ILE A 133 -11.23 -1.12 11.87
C ILE A 133 -12.63 -0.71 11.41
N GLU A 134 -13.60 -0.77 12.32
CA GLU A 134 -15.02 -0.59 12.00
C GLU A 134 -15.39 0.90 11.91
N SER A 135 -14.73 1.73 12.69
CA SER A 135 -15.00 3.17 12.79
C SER A 135 -14.18 4.06 11.83
N ILE A 136 -13.46 3.47 10.86
CA ILE A 136 -12.58 4.23 9.93
C ILE A 136 -13.31 5.37 9.18
N ASN A 137 -14.64 5.29 9.03
CA ASN A 137 -15.44 6.28 8.30
C ASN A 137 -15.81 7.52 9.12
N SER A 138 -15.66 7.51 10.45
CA SER A 138 -15.96 8.66 11.30
C SER A 138 -14.67 9.45 11.58
N LYS A 139 -14.63 10.72 11.15
CA LYS A 139 -13.47 11.60 11.39
C LYS A 139 -13.28 11.94 12.87
N THR A 140 -14.32 11.78 13.69
CA THR A 140 -14.33 12.16 15.11
C THR A 140 -13.96 11.03 16.04
N ASP A 141 -13.98 9.78 15.56
CA ASP A 141 -13.79 8.61 16.41
C ASP A 141 -12.30 8.29 16.60
N PRO A 142 -11.92 7.72 17.76
CA PRO A 142 -10.53 7.40 18.04
C PRO A 142 -10.04 6.27 17.13
N LYS A 143 -8.89 6.51 16.48
CA LYS A 143 -8.24 5.54 15.58
C LYS A 143 -7.72 4.30 16.28
N TYR A 144 -7.50 4.38 17.59
CA TYR A 144 -7.03 3.29 18.43
C TYR A 144 -7.92 3.16 19.66
N GLU A 145 -8.17 1.92 20.04
CA GLU A 145 -8.97 1.52 21.20
C GLU A 145 -8.07 0.98 22.29
N GLY A 146 -8.38 1.38 23.53
CA GLY A 146 -8.09 0.67 24.79
C GLY A 146 -6.63 0.29 25.07
N ILE A 147 -6.29 0.15 26.34
CA ILE A 147 -5.01 -0.44 26.73
C ILE A 147 -5.27 -1.91 27.02
N PHE A 148 -4.65 -2.78 26.26
CA PHE A 148 -4.74 -4.23 26.39
C PHE A 148 -3.37 -4.81 26.74
N TYR A 149 -3.35 -6.01 27.29
CA TYR A 149 -2.11 -6.73 27.59
C TYR A 149 -1.99 -7.96 26.72
N ILE A 150 -0.78 -8.23 26.25
CA ILE A 150 -0.50 -9.46 25.49
C ILE A 150 -0.51 -10.64 26.46
N HIS A 151 -1.41 -11.60 26.25
CA HIS A 151 -1.40 -12.86 27.00
C HIS A 151 -0.53 -13.92 26.32
N GLY A 152 -0.59 -13.99 24.99
CA GLY A 152 0.16 -14.98 24.20
C GLY A 152 -0.07 -14.82 22.70
N TYR A 153 0.40 -15.80 21.93
CA TYR A 153 0.28 -15.83 20.48
C TYR A 153 -0.26 -17.18 20.00
N THR A 154 -0.92 -17.17 18.85
CA THR A 154 -1.40 -18.38 18.17
C THR A 154 -0.31 -18.96 17.26
N LYS A 155 -0.53 -20.18 16.74
CA LYS A 155 0.38 -20.82 15.77
C LYS A 155 0.59 -19.97 14.49
N ASN A 156 -0.35 -19.09 14.19
CA ASN A 156 -0.35 -18.27 12.98
C ASN A 156 0.27 -16.89 13.21
N GLY A 157 0.77 -16.58 14.42
CA GLY A 157 1.40 -15.30 14.75
C GLY A 157 0.42 -14.17 15.09
N SER A 158 -0.86 -14.48 15.30
CA SER A 158 -1.83 -13.52 15.87
C SER A 158 -1.71 -13.49 17.39
N TYR A 159 -2.05 -12.36 18.01
CA TYR A 159 -1.96 -12.18 19.46
C TYR A 159 -3.32 -12.36 20.14
N ILE A 160 -3.26 -12.97 21.32
CA ILE A 160 -4.37 -13.08 22.26
C ILE A 160 -4.20 -11.97 23.28
N LEU A 161 -5.20 -11.09 23.35
CA LEU A 161 -5.16 -9.90 24.19
C LEU A 161 -6.13 -10.06 25.36
N LYS A 162 -5.73 -9.53 26.52
CA LYS A 162 -6.57 -9.44 27.72
C LYS A 162 -6.76 -7.98 28.11
N ASP A 163 -7.95 -7.64 28.59
CA ASP A 163 -8.23 -6.32 29.16
C ASP A 163 -7.70 -6.22 30.61
N LYS A 164 -7.75 -5.03 31.22
CA LYS A 164 -7.41 -4.77 32.63
C LYS A 164 -8.21 -5.60 33.62
N THR A 165 -9.43 -5.99 33.26
CA THR A 165 -10.32 -6.86 34.05
C THR A 165 -9.98 -8.35 33.89
N ASN A 166 -8.90 -8.68 33.19
CA ASN A 166 -8.43 -10.03 32.89
C ASN A 166 -9.39 -10.86 32.01
N THR A 167 -10.33 -10.20 31.33
CA THR A 167 -11.19 -10.82 30.31
C THR A 167 -10.47 -10.85 28.96
N PHE A 168 -10.54 -11.98 28.26
CA PHE A 168 -9.99 -12.10 26.91
C PHE A 168 -10.81 -11.32 25.90
N LEU A 169 -10.13 -10.73 24.92
CA LEU A 169 -10.79 -10.20 23.75
C LEU A 169 -11.35 -11.35 22.92
N SER A 170 -12.58 -11.21 22.41
CA SER A 170 -13.28 -12.26 21.68
C SER A 170 -12.62 -12.68 20.36
N ARG A 171 -11.69 -11.87 19.83
CA ARG A 171 -11.00 -12.11 18.56
C ARG A 171 -9.48 -12.05 18.72
N ASP A 172 -8.79 -12.85 17.92
CA ASP A 172 -7.34 -12.79 17.73
C ASP A 172 -6.98 -11.54 16.93
N VAL A 173 -5.90 -10.86 17.32
CA VAL A 173 -5.49 -9.61 16.67
C VAL A 173 -4.15 -9.79 15.94
N PRO A 174 -4.08 -9.52 14.62
CA PRO A 174 -2.82 -9.60 13.88
C PRO A 174 -1.88 -8.45 14.24
N THR A 175 -0.58 -8.68 14.05
CA THR A 175 0.49 -7.72 14.33
C THR A 175 0.28 -6.33 13.73
N SER A 176 -0.34 -6.24 12.54
CA SER A 176 -0.58 -4.97 11.85
C SER A 176 -1.59 -4.05 12.54
N GLN A 177 -2.41 -4.59 13.43
CA GLN A 177 -3.46 -3.85 14.15
C GLN A 177 -3.02 -3.45 15.56
N ILE A 178 -1.87 -3.93 16.02
CA ILE A 178 -1.37 -3.73 17.37
C ILE A 178 -0.28 -2.66 17.34
N LYS A 179 -0.33 -1.74 18.30
CA LYS A 179 0.84 -0.90 18.63
C LYS A 179 1.22 -1.12 20.08
N LEU A 180 2.50 -1.36 20.30
CA LEU A 180 3.10 -1.33 21.62
C LEU A 180 2.94 0.08 22.20
N ILE A 181 2.40 0.15 23.41
CA ILE A 181 2.51 1.32 24.25
C ILE A 181 3.64 1.00 25.21
N ASP A 182 4.83 1.53 24.93
CA ASP A 182 5.80 1.68 26.01
C ASP A 182 5.16 2.65 27.00
N ALA A 183 5.01 2.23 28.25
CA ALA A 183 4.80 3.18 29.33
C ALA A 183 5.89 4.25 29.14
N ILE A 184 5.47 5.51 29.02
CA ILE A 184 6.26 6.76 28.96
C ILE A 184 7.77 6.48 28.87
N PRO A 185 8.47 6.81 27.76
CA PRO A 185 9.90 6.55 27.65
C PRO A 185 10.56 6.97 28.95
N ASN A 186 11.16 6.02 29.67
CA ASN A 186 11.92 6.38 30.84
C ASN A 186 12.99 7.36 30.33
N PRO A 187 13.04 8.61 30.82
CA PRO A 187 14.00 9.60 30.33
C PRO A 187 15.47 9.17 30.56
N GLU A 188 15.68 8.07 31.30
CA GLU A 188 16.97 7.41 31.50
C GLU A 188 17.47 6.61 30.29
N ASP A 189 16.59 6.08 29.43
CA ASP A 189 16.98 5.20 28.32
C ASP A 189 17.34 5.97 27.02
N ASN A 190 16.73 7.14 26.79
CA ASN A 190 17.10 8.03 25.68
C ASN A 190 16.71 9.50 25.98
N PRO A 191 17.61 10.30 26.59
CA PRO A 191 17.28 11.66 27.04
C PRO A 191 16.96 12.65 25.91
N ALA A 192 17.24 12.27 24.65
CA ALA A 192 16.97 13.10 23.47
C ALA A 192 15.49 13.07 23.00
N ASP A 193 14.72 12.04 23.39
CA ASP A 193 13.30 11.91 23.04
C ASP A 193 12.37 12.34 24.19
N ALA A 194 12.92 12.95 25.25
CA ALA A 194 12.15 13.44 26.37
C ALA A 194 11.45 14.77 26.02
N GLU A 195 10.12 14.76 26.08
CA GLU A 195 9.29 15.95 25.86
C GLU A 195 9.21 16.78 27.15
N TYR A 196 9.60 18.06 27.07
CA TYR A 196 9.54 19.00 28.19
C TYR A 196 8.57 20.14 27.90
N GLU A 197 7.82 20.58 28.92
CA GLU A 197 6.92 21.71 28.78
C GLU A 197 7.67 23.04 28.78
N VAL A 198 7.44 23.85 27.74
CA VAL A 198 7.99 25.21 27.63
C VAL A 198 7.21 26.17 28.53
N GLN A 199 7.91 26.88 29.43
CA GLN A 199 7.31 27.94 30.23
C GLN A 199 7.25 29.26 29.46
N ALA A 200 8.37 29.69 28.87
CA ALA A 200 8.46 30.92 28.09
C ALA A 200 9.71 30.94 27.20
N ILE A 201 9.65 31.70 26.10
CA ILE A 201 10.84 32.06 25.31
C ILE A 201 11.36 33.39 25.85
N ILE A 202 12.63 33.44 26.21
CA ILE A 202 13.25 34.62 26.82
C ILE A 202 13.86 35.52 25.76
N LYS A 203 14.61 34.94 24.81
CA LYS A 203 15.35 35.66 23.76
C LYS A 203 15.32 34.88 22.45
N HIS A 204 15.62 35.56 21.35
CA HIS A 204 15.92 34.95 20.08
C HIS A 204 17.29 35.43 19.58
N ARG A 205 17.95 34.64 18.72
CA ARG A 205 19.16 35.02 17.98
C ARG A 205 19.10 34.46 16.55
N GLY A 206 19.87 35.04 15.64
CA GLY A 206 19.94 34.63 14.23
C GLY A 206 19.22 35.58 13.26
N GLU A 207 19.26 35.24 11.98
CA GLU A 207 18.61 35.98 10.88
C GLU A 207 17.44 35.18 10.31
N ALA A 208 16.43 35.86 9.77
CA ALA A 208 15.32 35.18 9.11
C ALA A 208 15.82 34.33 7.92
N PRO A 209 15.42 33.06 7.78
CA PRO A 209 14.40 32.30 8.53
C PRO A 209 14.94 31.43 9.69
N ASN A 210 16.25 31.46 9.97
CA ASN A 210 16.93 30.57 10.91
C ASN A 210 17.07 31.22 12.29
N TYR A 211 15.96 31.37 13.01
CA TYR A 211 15.97 31.82 14.40
C TYR A 211 16.16 30.66 15.38
N GLU A 212 17.01 30.89 16.37
CA GLU A 212 17.12 30.08 17.58
C GLU A 212 16.47 30.82 18.74
N TYR A 213 15.74 30.09 19.59
CA TYR A 213 15.01 30.63 20.72
C TYR A 213 15.58 30.10 22.03
N LEU A 214 15.87 30.98 22.99
CA LEU A 214 16.28 30.58 24.33
C LEU A 214 15.03 30.23 25.14
N VAL A 215 14.88 28.95 25.45
CA VAL A 215 13.70 28.36 26.08
C VAL A 215 13.89 28.27 27.59
N ARG A 216 12.95 28.83 28.35
CA ARG A 216 12.78 28.56 29.78
C ARG A 216 11.85 27.36 29.94
N TRP A 217 12.36 26.30 30.52
CA TRP A 217 11.60 25.07 30.78
C TRP A 217 10.77 25.17 32.06
N LYS A 218 9.55 24.63 32.04
CA LYS A 218 8.65 24.68 33.19
C LYS A 218 9.15 23.75 34.30
N GLY A 219 9.34 24.30 35.50
CA GLY A 219 9.83 23.55 36.65
C GLY A 219 11.36 23.50 36.77
N PHE A 220 12.09 24.12 35.83
CA PHE A 220 13.54 24.26 35.89
C PHE A 220 13.94 25.74 36.05
N ASP A 221 15.11 25.97 36.63
CA ASP A 221 15.68 27.31 36.80
C ASP A 221 16.49 27.77 35.60
N ALA A 222 16.94 29.03 35.64
CA ALA A 222 17.58 29.70 34.52
C ALA A 222 18.88 29.04 34.02
N SER A 223 19.50 28.19 34.84
CA SER A 223 20.71 27.45 34.46
C SER A 223 20.46 26.37 33.42
N TRP A 224 19.22 25.93 33.24
CA TRP A 224 18.83 24.91 32.27
C TRP A 224 18.29 25.51 30.97
N ASP A 225 18.36 26.83 30.78
CA ASP A 225 17.87 27.48 29.57
C ASP A 225 18.72 27.05 28.37
N THR A 226 18.09 26.40 27.37
CA THR A 226 18.75 25.92 26.14
C THR A 226 18.25 26.67 24.91
N TRP A 227 19.10 26.73 23.88
CA TRP A 227 18.75 27.32 22.58
C TRP A 227 18.16 26.25 21.67
N GLU A 228 16.90 26.43 21.29
CA GLU A 228 16.17 25.49 20.44
C GLU A 228 15.79 26.13 19.10
N ILE A 229 15.81 25.33 18.04
CA ILE A 229 15.37 25.74 16.70
C ILE A 229 13.84 25.64 16.58
N ALA A 230 13.25 26.42 15.68
CA ALA A 230 11.79 26.42 15.46
C ALA A 230 11.21 25.03 15.10
N SER A 231 12.01 24.12 14.54
CA SER A 231 11.61 22.75 14.20
C SER A 231 11.51 21.80 15.39
N ASN A 232 12.12 22.13 16.53
CA ASN A 232 12.07 21.31 17.75
C ASN A 232 10.77 21.51 18.56
N PHE A 233 9.93 22.47 18.17
CA PHE A 233 8.67 22.76 18.88
C PHE A 233 7.49 22.04 18.21
N ASP A 234 6.80 21.17 18.97
CA ASP A 234 5.55 20.55 18.51
C ASP A 234 4.41 21.57 18.30
N SER A 235 4.37 22.59 19.16
CA SER A 235 3.39 23.67 19.09
C SER A 235 4.05 25.01 18.79
N LYS A 236 3.50 25.76 17.83
CA LYS A 236 3.96 27.12 17.48
C LYS A 236 3.46 28.19 18.43
N GLU A 237 2.65 27.84 19.42
CA GLU A 237 2.05 28.80 20.37
C GLU A 237 3.08 29.59 21.19
N PRO A 238 4.16 28.98 21.75
CA PRO A 238 5.17 29.72 22.50
C PRO A 238 5.90 30.78 21.65
N ILE A 239 6.20 30.44 20.39
CA ILE A 239 6.86 31.34 19.43
C ILE A 239 5.95 32.51 19.07
N LYS A 240 4.67 32.25 18.80
CA LYS A 240 3.69 33.31 18.53
C LYS A 240 3.59 34.29 19.70
N LEU A 241 3.44 33.76 20.93
CA LEU A 241 3.35 34.57 22.15
C LEU A 241 4.58 35.44 22.36
N TYR A 242 5.77 34.90 22.08
CA TYR A 242 7.03 35.64 22.14
C TYR A 242 7.04 36.85 21.20
N TRP A 243 6.77 36.64 19.92
CA TRP A 243 6.79 37.72 18.92
C TRP A 243 5.66 38.74 19.13
N SER A 244 4.48 38.33 19.59
CA SER A 244 3.40 39.25 19.96
C SER A 244 3.81 40.21 21.08
N ARG A 245 4.57 39.73 22.08
CA ARG A 245 5.10 40.57 23.17
C ARG A 245 6.26 41.44 22.73
N HIS A 246 7.17 40.89 21.91
CA HIS A 246 8.34 41.62 21.41
C HIS A 246 7.95 42.79 20.48
N GLY A 247 6.91 42.62 19.66
CA GLY A 247 6.38 43.68 18.80
C GLY A 247 5.66 44.80 19.57
N ALA A 248 5.17 44.52 20.79
CA ALA A 248 4.56 45.54 21.64
C ALA A 248 5.62 46.47 22.26
N THR A 249 6.82 45.96 22.55
CA THR A 249 7.92 46.76 23.12
C THR A 249 8.69 47.60 22.10
N SER A 250 8.65 47.25 20.80
CA SER A 250 9.35 48.00 19.74
C SER A 250 8.55 49.18 19.17
N ASN A 251 7.23 49.25 19.44
CA ASN A 251 6.33 50.25 18.85
C ASN A 251 6.01 51.45 19.76
N ASP A 252 6.64 51.58 20.93
CA ASP A 252 6.32 52.66 21.88
C ASP A 252 7.26 53.88 21.83
N SER A 253 7.79 54.21 20.65
CA SER A 253 8.42 55.52 20.40
C SER A 253 7.77 56.33 19.27
N SER A 254 6.72 55.84 18.61
CA SER A 254 5.92 56.71 17.73
C SER A 254 4.49 56.21 17.49
N ASN A 255 3.56 57.13 17.73
CA ASN A 255 2.17 57.18 17.26
C ASN A 255 1.04 56.56 18.08
N LYS A 256 0.40 57.49 18.80
CA LYS A 256 -1.00 57.59 19.27
C LYS A 256 -2.02 56.59 18.70
N ARG A 257 -2.66 55.89 19.65
CA ARG A 257 -4.09 55.55 19.79
C ARG A 257 -4.83 55.08 18.52
N LYS A 258 -5.25 53.81 18.53
CA LYS A 258 -6.62 53.43 18.12
C LYS A 258 -7.23 52.45 19.11
N ARG A 259 -8.51 52.69 19.39
CA ARG A 259 -9.33 52.14 20.48
C ARG A 259 -9.62 50.65 20.30
N ALA A 260 -9.81 49.95 21.41
CA ALA A 260 -10.40 48.61 21.43
C ALA A 260 -11.86 48.65 20.93
N PRO A 261 -12.31 47.69 20.10
CA PRO A 261 -13.72 47.42 19.97
C PRO A 261 -14.24 46.76 21.26
N CYS A 262 -15.46 47.19 21.60
CA CYS A 262 -16.21 46.90 22.80
C CYS A 262 -16.75 45.45 22.81
N CYS A 263 -16.70 44.82 23.98
CA CYS A 263 -17.63 43.85 24.58
C CYS A 263 -18.32 42.77 23.72
N ILE A 264 -18.17 41.50 24.14
CA ILE A 264 -19.32 40.62 24.38
C ILE A 264 -19.12 39.97 25.77
N GLN A 265 -19.99 40.35 26.72
CA GLN A 265 -20.19 39.60 27.94
C GLN A 265 -20.82 38.25 27.60
N ILE A 266 -20.25 37.17 28.12
CA ILE A 266 -21.04 36.01 28.55
C ILE A 266 -20.61 35.69 29.97
N SER A 267 -21.40 36.18 30.91
CA SER A 267 -21.45 35.71 32.29
C SER A 267 -22.03 34.30 32.29
N PHE A 268 -21.30 33.33 32.84
CA PHE A 268 -21.91 32.22 33.54
C PHE A 268 -21.91 32.58 35.03
N ILE A 269 -23.00 32.31 35.75
CA ILE A 269 -23.03 31.60 37.04
C ILE A 269 -24.49 31.29 37.39
N SER A 270 -24.68 30.01 37.76
CA SER A 270 -25.78 29.32 38.46
C SER A 270 -27.15 29.20 37.81
#